data_AF-A0A847PQ36-F1
#
_entry.id   AF-A0A847PQ36-F1
#
_cell.length_a   1.000
_cell.length_b   1.000
_cell.length_c   1.000
_cell.angle_alpha   90.00
_cell.angle_beta   90.00
_cell.angle_gamma   90.00
#
_symmetry.space_group_name_H-M   'P 1'
#
loop_
_entity.id
_entity.type
_entity.pdbx_description
1 polymer ?
#
loop_
_entity_poly.entity_id
_entity_poly.type
_entity_poly.pdbx_seq_one_letter_code
_entity_poly.pdbx_strand_id
1 'polypeptide(L)'
;MQKEGDFETHPEVLYLSEDSNTKNKEEKAKKENEEFGVEAKAAVDSRIYERPSFFLGIPFIFVFGGIGSKYESVFSIEHEGKEVVVLYHGLCLVSAGDRLLIYGKWYKGKKLGIKGNVVVADRVENLSSGLVFSRE
;
A
#
# COMPACT_ATOMS: atom_id res chain seq x y z
N MET A 1 -39.46 -33.87 59.55
CA MET A 1 -40.79 -33.31 59.28
C MET A 1 -40.61 -31.92 58.67
N GLN A 2 -41.28 -31.64 57.54
CA GLN A 2 -41.65 -30.34 56.89
C GLN A 2 -40.53 -29.28 56.70
N LYS A 3 -40.08 -28.93 55.49
CA LYS A 3 -40.66 -28.19 54.33
C LYS A 3 -40.58 -26.64 54.44
N GLU A 4 -40.32 -26.03 53.28
CA GLU A 4 -40.39 -24.60 52.87
C GLU A 4 -39.10 -23.77 53.05
N GLY A 5 -38.63 -22.96 52.09
CA GLY A 5 -39.18 -22.51 50.81
C GLY A 5 -38.15 -21.70 50.00
N ASP A 6 -38.52 -21.41 48.75
CA ASP A 6 -37.75 -20.82 47.65
C ASP A 6 -37.07 -19.47 47.92
N PHE A 7 -35.95 -19.20 47.23
CA PHE A 7 -35.87 -18.15 46.18
C PHE A 7 -34.51 -18.21 45.47
N GLU A 8 -34.53 -18.47 44.17
CA GLU A 8 -33.42 -18.26 43.24
C GLU A 8 -33.12 -16.76 43.09
N THR A 9 -31.85 -16.41 42.92
CA THR A 9 -31.38 -15.44 41.88
C THR A 9 -29.85 -15.41 41.86
N HIS A 10 -29.29 -15.93 40.77
CA HIS A 10 -27.90 -15.75 40.38
C HIS A 10 -27.59 -14.26 40.11
N PRO A 11 -26.47 -13.70 40.60
CA PRO A 11 -25.99 -12.44 40.08
C PRO A 11 -25.30 -12.69 38.74
N GLU A 12 -26.08 -12.65 37.66
CA GLU A 12 -25.54 -12.34 36.34
C GLU A 12 -25.25 -10.84 36.21
N VAL A 13 -24.31 -10.56 35.30
CA VAL A 13 -24.03 -9.31 34.61
C VAL A 13 -23.07 -8.32 35.30
N LEU A 14 -21.81 -8.34 34.83
CA LEU A 14 -21.25 -7.26 33.98
C LEU A 14 -19.83 -7.64 33.54
N TYR A 15 -19.70 -8.54 32.56
CA TYR A 15 -18.51 -8.55 31.72
C TYR A 15 -18.59 -7.31 30.82
N LEU A 16 -17.83 -6.29 31.19
CA LEU A 16 -17.58 -5.11 30.36
C LEU A 16 -17.07 -5.59 29.00
N SER A 17 -17.83 -5.23 27.97
CA SER A 17 -17.60 -5.57 26.58
C SER A 17 -16.50 -4.68 26.01
N GLU A 18 -15.26 -5.03 26.29
CA GLU A 18 -14.10 -4.65 25.49
C GLU A 18 -13.81 -5.89 24.64
N ASP A 19 -14.10 -5.94 23.33
CA ASP A 19 -13.04 -5.78 22.33
C ASP A 19 -13.55 -6.01 20.88
N SER A 20 -14.76 -5.58 20.54
CA SER A 20 -15.25 -5.71 19.15
C SER A 20 -14.75 -4.59 18.21
N ASN A 21 -14.23 -3.49 18.76
CA ASN A 21 -13.75 -2.35 17.97
C ASN A 21 -12.23 -2.41 17.68
N THR A 22 -11.47 -3.18 18.46
CA THR A 22 -10.01 -3.34 18.34
C THR A 22 -9.66 -4.28 17.18
N LYS A 23 -10.39 -5.40 17.03
CA LYS A 23 -10.23 -6.34 15.90
C LYS A 23 -10.52 -5.71 14.53
N ASN A 24 -11.57 -4.88 14.44
CA ASN A 24 -11.93 -4.23 13.18
C ASN A 24 -10.89 -3.19 12.72
N LYS A 25 -10.15 -2.56 13.66
CA LYS A 25 -9.05 -1.66 13.34
C LYS A 25 -7.77 -2.42 12.97
N GLU A 26 -7.46 -3.51 13.65
CA GLU A 26 -6.30 -4.36 13.30
C GLU A 26 -6.46 -5.08 11.96
N GLU A 27 -7.65 -5.58 11.63
CA GLU A 27 -7.91 -6.19 10.30
C GLU A 27 -7.94 -5.14 9.17
N LYS A 28 -8.42 -3.92 9.45
CA LYS A 28 -8.30 -2.80 8.48
C LYS A 28 -6.86 -2.35 8.27
N ALA A 29 -6.04 -2.32 9.34
CA ALA A 29 -4.64 -1.93 9.26
C ALA A 29 -3.77 -3.02 8.59
N LYS A 30 -4.09 -4.31 8.80
CA LYS A 30 -3.39 -5.43 8.14
C LYS A 30 -3.59 -5.45 6.63
N LYS A 31 -4.78 -5.10 6.13
CA LYS A 31 -5.03 -5.02 4.67
C LYS A 31 -4.37 -3.81 3.98
N GLU A 32 -3.91 -2.80 4.71
CA GLU A 32 -3.18 -1.66 4.14
C GLU A 32 -1.65 -1.90 4.02
N ASN A 33 -1.15 -3.06 4.46
CA ASN A 33 0.27 -3.45 4.37
C ASN A 33 0.44 -4.86 3.77
N GLU A 34 -0.35 -5.20 2.76
CA GLU A 34 -0.11 -6.45 2.02
C GLU A 34 1.18 -6.27 1.21
N GLU A 35 2.23 -6.99 1.64
CA GLU A 35 3.52 -7.01 0.97
C GLU A 35 3.34 -7.58 -0.45
N PHE A 36 3.76 -6.81 -1.43
CA PHE A 36 3.80 -7.19 -2.83
C PHE A 36 5.21 -7.68 -3.15
N GLY A 37 5.33 -8.92 -3.62
CA GLY A 37 6.59 -9.53 -4.03
C GLY A 37 6.34 -10.43 -5.23
N VAL A 38 6.40 -9.87 -6.44
CA VAL A 38 5.96 -10.58 -7.66
C VAL A 38 6.91 -10.36 -8.83
N GLU A 39 7.12 -11.43 -9.60
CA GLU A 39 7.70 -11.35 -10.93
C GLU A 39 6.62 -10.95 -11.95
N ALA A 40 6.83 -9.84 -12.66
CA ALA A 40 5.87 -9.30 -13.61
C ALA A 40 6.58 -8.72 -14.84
N LYS A 41 5.84 -8.56 -15.92
CA LYS A 41 6.34 -7.95 -17.14
C LYS A 41 5.96 -6.47 -17.18
N ALA A 42 6.91 -5.60 -17.53
CA ALA A 42 6.63 -4.20 -17.79
C ALA A 42 5.71 -4.04 -19.01
N ALA A 43 4.60 -3.35 -18.85
CA ALA A 43 3.68 -3.04 -19.95
C ALA A 43 4.15 -1.82 -20.76
N VAL A 44 4.82 -0.87 -20.10
CA VAL A 44 5.31 0.39 -20.69
C VAL A 44 6.69 0.77 -20.14
N ASP A 45 7.38 1.66 -20.84
CA ASP A 45 8.62 2.28 -20.37
C ASP A 45 8.38 3.13 -19.12
N SER A 46 9.38 3.20 -18.23
CA SER A 46 9.29 4.07 -17.06
C SER A 46 9.34 5.55 -17.43
N ARG A 47 8.46 6.32 -16.77
CA ARG A 47 8.46 7.78 -16.84
C ARG A 47 9.01 8.34 -15.54
N ILE A 48 10.04 9.16 -15.65
CA ILE A 48 10.73 9.76 -14.51
C ILE A 48 10.35 11.23 -14.41
N TYR A 49 9.85 11.63 -13.26
CA TYR A 49 9.47 13.01 -12.95
C TYR A 49 10.31 13.54 -11.80
N GLU A 50 10.71 14.80 -11.89
CA GLU A 50 11.27 15.54 -10.76
C GLU A 50 10.12 16.00 -9.86
N ARG A 51 10.16 15.66 -8.56
CA ARG A 51 9.21 16.22 -7.59
C ARG A 51 9.45 17.73 -7.52
N PRO A 52 8.44 18.56 -7.80
CA PRO A 52 8.55 19.99 -7.58
C PRO A 52 8.68 20.22 -6.07
N SER A 53 9.84 20.70 -5.63
CA SER A 53 10.15 20.94 -4.22
C SER A 53 9.47 22.19 -3.66
N PHE A 54 9.07 23.13 -4.52
CA PHE A 54 8.26 24.31 -4.19
C PHE A 54 7.52 24.77 -5.44
N PHE A 55 6.28 25.20 -5.28
CA PHE A 55 5.65 26.10 -6.25
C PHE A 55 5.20 27.38 -5.55
N LEU A 56 5.48 28.54 -6.16
CA LEU A 56 4.95 29.85 -5.79
C LEU A 56 4.23 30.45 -7.02
N GLY A 57 2.97 30.86 -6.85
CA GLY A 57 2.00 31.29 -7.88
C GLY A 57 1.02 30.22 -8.46
N ILE A 58 -0.29 30.32 -8.11
CA ILE A 58 -1.51 29.57 -8.59
C ILE A 58 -2.06 28.56 -7.55
N PRO A 59 -3.37 28.54 -7.20
CA PRO A 59 -3.92 27.96 -5.96
C PRO A 59 -3.48 26.50 -5.73
N PHE A 60 -2.44 26.39 -4.93
CA PHE A 60 -1.65 25.20 -4.72
C PHE A 60 -2.38 24.18 -3.87
N ILE A 61 -2.55 23.00 -4.44
CA ILE A 61 -2.71 21.79 -3.65
C ILE A 61 -1.35 21.54 -2.99
N PHE A 62 -1.21 21.92 -1.72
CA PHE A 62 -0.09 21.52 -0.90
C PHE A 62 -0.18 20.01 -0.65
N VAL A 63 0.66 19.22 -1.33
CA VAL A 63 0.92 17.84 -0.91
C VAL A 63 1.97 17.91 0.20
N PHE A 64 1.52 18.09 1.45
CA PHE A 64 2.36 17.83 2.62
C PHE A 64 2.58 16.32 2.71
N GLY A 65 3.72 15.86 2.20
CA GLY A 65 4.02 14.42 2.16
C GLY A 65 5.48 14.11 1.81
N GLY A 66 6.36 14.21 2.80
CA GLY A 66 7.40 13.19 3.01
C GLY A 66 8.71 13.28 2.24
N ILE A 67 9.79 13.23 3.03
CA ILE A 67 11.16 12.91 2.64
C ILE A 67 11.17 11.67 1.72
N GLY A 68 11.56 11.88 0.47
CA GLY A 68 11.70 10.86 -0.56
C GLY A 68 12.44 11.46 -1.75
N SER A 69 13.10 10.60 -2.52
CA SER A 69 13.95 10.96 -3.67
C SER A 69 13.42 12.15 -4.49
N LYS A 70 14.33 13.01 -4.96
CA LYS A 70 14.05 14.13 -5.88
C LYS A 70 13.29 13.67 -7.12
N TYR A 71 13.48 12.42 -7.52
CA TYR A 71 12.85 11.81 -8.68
C TYR A 71 11.87 10.71 -8.27
N GLU A 72 10.80 10.58 -9.05
CA GLU A 72 9.86 9.47 -9.00
C GLU A 72 9.77 8.81 -10.37
N SER A 73 9.80 7.48 -10.38
CA SER A 73 9.60 6.68 -11.57
C SER A 73 8.22 6.03 -11.51
N VAL A 74 7.46 6.17 -12.59
CA VAL A 74 6.13 5.58 -12.76
C VAL A 74 6.12 4.70 -13.99
N PHE A 75 5.68 3.46 -13.85
CA PHE A 75 5.48 2.53 -14.94
C PHE A 75 4.29 1.62 -14.63
N SER A 76 3.93 0.75 -15.57
CA SER A 76 2.89 -0.24 -15.35
C SER A 76 3.40 -1.65 -15.66
N ILE A 77 2.80 -2.62 -14.98
CA ILE A 77 3.10 -4.04 -15.11
C ILE A 77 1.84 -4.83 -15.44
N GLU A 78 2.02 -5.95 -16.13
CA GLU A 78 0.99 -6.96 -16.28
C GLU A 78 1.00 -7.89 -15.06
N HIS A 79 -0.06 -7.84 -14.26
CA HIS A 79 -0.25 -8.70 -13.09
C HIS A 79 -1.67 -9.27 -13.09
N GLU A 80 -1.80 -10.60 -13.04
CA GLU A 80 -3.09 -11.31 -13.09
C GLU A 80 -3.99 -10.90 -14.27
N GLY A 81 -3.39 -10.65 -15.44
CA GLY A 81 -4.11 -10.22 -16.65
C GLY A 81 -4.64 -8.79 -16.62
N LYS A 82 -4.20 -7.97 -15.65
CA LYS A 82 -4.53 -6.55 -15.54
C LYS A 82 -3.26 -5.71 -15.55
N GLU A 83 -3.40 -4.49 -16.06
CA GLU A 83 -2.36 -3.49 -15.95
C GLU A 83 -2.41 -2.83 -14.56
N VAL A 84 -1.29 -2.87 -13.85
CA VAL A 84 -1.13 -2.31 -12.50
C VAL A 84 -0.06 -1.24 -12.54
N VAL A 85 -0.36 -0.07 -11.97
CA VAL A 85 0.61 1.03 -11.89
C VAL A 85 1.58 0.77 -10.72
N VAL A 86 2.87 0.99 -10.99
CA VAL A 86 3.95 0.91 -10.02
C VAL A 86 4.58 2.29 -9.87
N LEU A 87 4.72 2.74 -8.61
CA LEU A 87 5.40 3.97 -8.23
C LEU A 87 6.68 3.62 -7.47
N TYR A 88 7.82 4.11 -7.95
CA TYR A 88 9.10 3.98 -7.27
C TYR A 88 9.66 5.36 -6.94
N HIS A 89 10.00 5.60 -5.68
CA HIS A 89 10.56 6.87 -5.23
C HIS A 89 12.08 6.91 -5.49
N GLY A 90 12.46 7.08 -6.75
CA GLY A 90 13.84 7.09 -7.23
C GLY A 90 13.93 7.13 -8.74
N LEU A 91 15.16 7.10 -9.26
CA LEU A 91 15.41 6.75 -10.66
C LEU A 91 15.29 5.23 -10.80
N CYS A 92 14.40 4.77 -11.67
CA CYS A 92 14.21 3.36 -12.01
C CYS A 92 13.99 3.24 -13.51
N LEU A 93 14.97 2.67 -14.20
CA LEU A 93 14.98 2.51 -15.65
C LEU A 93 14.38 1.14 -16.00
N VAL A 94 13.21 1.17 -16.63
CA VAL A 94 12.46 -0.01 -17.06
C VAL A 94 12.00 0.25 -18.49
N SER A 95 12.19 -0.73 -19.37
CA SER A 95 11.67 -0.71 -20.74
C SER A 95 10.45 -1.62 -20.85
N ALA A 96 9.54 -1.29 -21.76
CA ALA A 96 8.41 -2.12 -22.09
C ALA A 96 8.88 -3.53 -22.47
N GLY A 97 8.27 -4.53 -21.83
CA GLY A 97 8.61 -5.94 -22.02
C GLY A 97 9.70 -6.47 -21.08
N ASP A 98 10.32 -5.63 -20.25
CA ASP A 98 11.26 -6.11 -19.24
C ASP A 98 10.59 -7.06 -18.23
N ARG A 99 11.33 -8.09 -17.83
CA ARG A 99 10.95 -8.96 -16.72
C ARG A 99 11.45 -8.36 -15.43
N LEU A 100 10.55 -8.13 -14.49
CA LEU A 100 10.82 -7.41 -13.26
C LEU A 100 10.46 -8.27 -12.06
N LEU A 101 11.28 -8.22 -11.01
CA LEU A 101 10.93 -8.69 -9.68
C LEU A 101 10.73 -7.48 -8.78
N ILE A 102 9.48 -7.27 -8.33
CA ILE A 102 9.07 -6.04 -7.65
C ILE A 102 8.68 -6.37 -6.21
N TYR A 103 9.26 -5.63 -5.28
CA TYR A 103 8.95 -5.66 -3.86
C TYR A 103 8.37 -4.31 -3.42
N GLY A 104 7.28 -4.33 -2.69
CA GLY A 104 6.63 -3.12 -2.21
C GLY A 104 5.32 -3.39 -1.49
N LYS A 105 4.41 -2.42 -1.55
CA LYS A 105 3.11 -2.49 -0.87
C LYS A 105 1.99 -1.97 -1.75
N TRP A 106 0.80 -2.53 -1.56
CA TRP A 106 -0.41 -2.07 -2.22
C TRP A 106 -0.97 -0.80 -1.59
N TYR A 107 -1.37 0.15 -2.43
CA TYR A 107 -2.05 1.37 -2.05
C TYR A 107 -3.30 1.59 -2.90
N LYS A 108 -4.32 2.19 -2.28
CA LYS A 108 -5.46 2.74 -3.02
C LYS A 108 -5.03 3.98 -3.79
N GLY A 109 -4.97 3.88 -5.11
CA GLY A 109 -4.51 4.97 -6.00
C GLY A 109 -5.26 6.28 -5.80
N LYS A 110 -6.53 6.25 -5.35
CA LYS A 110 -7.31 7.47 -5.06
C LYS A 110 -6.60 8.41 -4.07
N LYS A 111 -5.84 7.88 -3.11
CA LYS A 111 -5.05 8.70 -2.16
C LYS A 111 -3.87 9.42 -2.85
N LEU A 112 -3.47 8.96 -4.03
CA LEU A 112 -2.37 9.47 -4.86
C LEU A 112 -2.87 10.14 -6.16
N GLY A 113 -4.18 10.33 -6.33
CA GLY A 113 -4.76 10.86 -7.57
C GLY A 113 -4.78 9.89 -8.76
N ILE A 114 -4.50 8.60 -8.54
CA ILE A 114 -4.46 7.56 -9.57
C ILE A 114 -5.73 6.70 -9.50
N LYS A 115 -6.31 6.34 -10.64
CA LYS A 115 -7.46 5.43 -10.68
C LYS A 115 -6.98 3.98 -10.50
N GLY A 116 -7.57 3.25 -9.56
CA GLY A 116 -7.25 1.83 -9.31
C GLY A 116 -6.32 1.62 -8.11
N ASN A 117 -5.75 0.41 -8.02
CA ASN A 117 -4.72 0.09 -7.03
C ASN A 117 -3.34 0.36 -7.63
N VAL A 118 -2.42 0.81 -6.78
CA VAL A 118 -1.05 1.14 -7.14
C VAL A 118 -0.13 0.35 -6.23
N VAL A 119 0.97 -0.16 -6.77
CA VAL A 119 2.07 -0.70 -5.96
C VAL A 119 3.07 0.43 -5.74
N VAL A 120 3.38 0.73 -4.48
CA VAL A 120 4.54 1.57 -4.15
C VAL A 120 5.69 0.63 -3.89
N ALA A 121 6.69 0.66 -4.77
CA ALA A 121 7.83 -0.24 -4.76
C ALA A 121 8.95 0.30 -3.87
N ASP A 122 9.48 -0.58 -3.02
CA ASP A 122 10.68 -0.34 -2.22
C ASP A 122 11.93 -0.85 -2.94
N ARG A 123 11.78 -1.91 -3.75
CA ARG A 123 12.83 -2.51 -4.56
C ARG A 123 12.29 -3.06 -5.87
N VAL A 124 13.02 -2.84 -6.95
CA VAL A 124 12.74 -3.33 -8.30
C VAL A 124 14.02 -3.94 -8.87
N GLU A 125 13.99 -5.22 -9.16
CA GLU A 125 15.05 -5.89 -9.92
C GLU A 125 14.58 -6.07 -11.36
N ASN A 126 15.37 -5.56 -12.30
CA ASN A 126 15.14 -5.79 -13.72
C ASN A 126 15.94 -7.03 -14.15
N LEU A 127 15.24 -8.15 -14.30
CA LEU A 127 15.82 -9.43 -14.68
C LEU A 127 16.27 -9.46 -16.14
N SER A 128 15.75 -8.55 -16.98
CA SER A 128 16.19 -8.40 -18.38
C SER A 128 17.54 -7.70 -18.50
N SER A 129 17.80 -6.67 -17.68
CA SER A 129 19.04 -5.87 -17.73
C SER A 129 20.04 -6.19 -16.61
N GLY A 130 19.62 -6.92 -15.57
CA GLY A 130 20.40 -7.17 -14.36
C GLY A 130 20.49 -5.97 -13.40
N LEU A 131 19.80 -4.86 -13.69
CA LEU A 131 19.80 -3.68 -12.84
C LEU A 131 18.93 -3.89 -11.61
N VAL A 132 19.40 -3.42 -10.45
CA VAL A 132 18.67 -3.45 -9.18
C VAL A 132 18.50 -2.04 -8.66
N PHE A 133 17.26 -1.65 -8.43
CA PHE A 133 16.88 -0.38 -7.81
C PHE A 133 16.31 -0.68 -6.43
N SER A 134 16.98 -0.23 -5.38
CA SER A 134 16.52 -0.40 -4.00
C SER A 134 16.64 0.93 -3.28
N ARG A 135 15.64 1.26 -2.48
CA ARG A 135 15.75 2.37 -1.54
C ARG A 135 16.53 1.88 -0.31
N GLU A 136 17.61 2.58 0.04
CA GLU A 136 18.30 2.42 1.33
C GLU A 136 17.51 3.06 2.47
#